data_AF-A0A5P6VLZ8-F1
#
_entry.id   AF-A0A5P6VLZ8-F1
#
_cell.length_a   1.000
_cell.length_b   1.000
_cell.length_c   1.000
_cell.angle_alpha   90.00
_cell.angle_beta   90.00
_cell.angle_gamma   90.00
#
_symmetry.space_group_name_H-M   'P 1'
#
loop_
_entity.id
_entity.type
_entity.pdbx_description
1 polymer ?
#
loop_
_entity_poly.entity_id
_entity_poly.type
_entity_poly.pdbx_seq_one_letter_code
_entity_poly.pdbx_strand_id
1 'polypeptide(L)'
;MDIVANSDEQREAIVQQLRDAGCRITKQRLTVLDIILNSDPSCVKEIYREAVKIDKNIGSATVYRMVNTLEEIGVISRKNMYQVDCSTCDHRCPDDDCDSNCMGSCSECETKIVITLDDDTKMVIERTELQKLLEAGLHATGKVKEDIRITRLAM
;
A
#
# COMPACT_ATOMS: atom_id res chain seq x y z
N MET A 1 -16.24 -25.16 11.40
CA MET A 1 -16.76 -24.95 10.04
C MET A 1 -15.96 -23.77 9.52
N ASP A 2 -15.04 -24.07 8.61
CA ASP A 2 -13.83 -23.30 8.36
C ASP A 2 -14.11 -21.90 7.82
N ILE A 3 -13.43 -20.92 8.41
CA ILE A 3 -13.42 -19.52 7.99
C ILE A 3 -12.38 -19.40 6.86
N VAL A 4 -12.76 -19.80 5.65
CA VAL A 4 -11.99 -19.57 4.40
C VAL A 4 -12.93 -18.94 3.37
N ALA A 5 -13.62 -17.86 3.76
CA ALA A 5 -14.62 -17.20 2.91
C ALA A 5 -14.16 -15.84 2.35
N ASN A 6 -12.99 -15.30 2.75
CA ASN A 6 -12.59 -13.95 2.34
C ASN A 6 -11.67 -13.93 1.11
N SER A 7 -10.77 -14.91 0.94
CA SER A 7 -9.78 -14.92 -0.14
C SER A 7 -10.34 -15.31 -1.51
N ASP A 8 -11.29 -16.24 -1.57
CA ASP A 8 -11.85 -16.72 -2.85
C ASP A 8 -12.84 -15.72 -3.48
N GLU A 9 -13.70 -15.11 -2.68
CA GLU A 9 -14.63 -14.06 -3.15
C GLU A 9 -13.85 -12.81 -3.62
N GLN A 10 -12.84 -12.40 -2.87
CA GLN A 10 -11.95 -11.29 -3.25
C GLN A 10 -11.21 -11.60 -4.56
N ARG A 11 -10.71 -12.82 -4.71
CA ARG A 11 -10.04 -13.28 -5.92
C ARG A 11 -10.97 -13.24 -7.13
N GLU A 12 -12.18 -13.75 -7.00
CA GLU A 12 -13.20 -13.75 -8.07
C GLU A 12 -13.54 -12.30 -8.49
N ALA A 13 -13.71 -11.40 -7.51
CA ALA A 13 -13.95 -9.98 -7.76
C ALA A 13 -12.82 -9.31 -8.55
N ILE A 14 -11.56 -9.57 -8.19
CA ILE A 14 -10.39 -9.02 -8.91
C ILE A 14 -10.32 -9.60 -10.34
N VAL A 15 -10.59 -10.89 -10.51
CA VAL A 15 -10.64 -11.52 -11.83
C VAL A 15 -11.73 -10.87 -12.69
N GLN A 16 -12.88 -10.52 -12.12
CA GLN A 16 -13.93 -9.83 -12.84
C GLN A 16 -13.49 -8.43 -13.25
N GLN A 17 -12.88 -7.64 -12.36
CA GLN A 17 -12.35 -6.31 -12.70
C GLN A 17 -11.29 -6.37 -13.82
N LEU A 18 -10.42 -7.38 -13.80
CA LEU A 18 -9.45 -7.60 -14.87
C LEU A 18 -10.15 -7.90 -16.21
N ARG A 19 -11.23 -8.68 -16.22
CA ARG A 19 -12.02 -8.94 -17.43
C ARG A 19 -12.67 -7.67 -17.96
N ASP A 20 -13.25 -6.87 -17.07
CA ASP A 20 -13.92 -5.62 -17.41
C ASP A 20 -12.93 -4.59 -17.97
N ALA A 21 -11.67 -4.61 -17.50
CA ALA A 21 -10.56 -3.84 -18.07
C ALA A 21 -10.02 -4.39 -19.42
N GLY A 22 -10.67 -5.40 -20.02
CA GLY A 22 -10.26 -6.00 -21.29
C GLY A 22 -9.04 -6.91 -21.19
N CYS A 23 -8.62 -7.28 -19.96
CA CYS A 23 -7.45 -8.13 -19.75
C CYS A 23 -7.81 -9.61 -19.97
N ARG A 24 -7.13 -10.27 -20.91
CA ARG A 24 -7.28 -11.73 -21.10
C ARG A 24 -6.79 -12.50 -19.88
N ILE A 25 -7.67 -13.25 -19.23
CA ILE A 25 -7.29 -14.08 -18.08
C ILE A 25 -6.62 -15.38 -18.57
N THR A 26 -5.31 -15.51 -18.38
CA THR A 26 -4.53 -16.71 -18.71
C THR A 26 -4.12 -17.43 -17.42
N LYS A 27 -3.74 -18.72 -17.52
CA LYS A 27 -3.23 -19.48 -16.37
C LYS A 27 -2.06 -18.78 -15.67
N GLN A 28 -1.12 -18.23 -16.45
CA GLN A 28 0.03 -17.49 -15.92
C GLN A 28 -0.37 -16.23 -15.13
N ARG A 29 -1.37 -15.48 -15.61
CA ARG A 29 -1.88 -14.28 -14.92
C ARG A 29 -2.58 -14.64 -13.61
N LEU A 30 -3.32 -15.76 -13.60
CA LEU A 30 -3.92 -16.29 -12.38
C LEU A 30 -2.83 -16.70 -11.38
N THR A 31 -1.78 -17.39 -11.82
CA THR A 31 -0.65 -17.74 -10.94
C THR A 31 -0.01 -16.51 -10.30
N VAL A 32 0.22 -15.45 -11.07
CA VAL A 32 0.78 -14.20 -10.52
C VAL A 32 -0.17 -13.54 -9.53
N LEU A 33 -1.48 -13.52 -9.82
CA LEU A 33 -2.50 -13.01 -8.89
C LEU A 33 -2.53 -13.82 -7.59
N ASP A 34 -2.48 -15.15 -7.69
CA ASP A 34 -2.51 -16.05 -6.54
C ASP A 34 -1.29 -15.82 -5.63
N ILE A 35 -0.10 -15.56 -6.20
CA ILE A 35 1.10 -15.22 -5.42
C ILE A 35 0.90 -13.89 -4.68
N ILE A 36 0.37 -12.87 -5.36
CA ILE A 36 0.15 -11.54 -4.76
C ILE A 36 -0.83 -11.64 -3.59
N LEU A 37 -1.90 -12.42 -3.73
CA LEU A 37 -2.92 -12.56 -2.69
C LEU A 37 -2.48 -13.41 -1.51
N ASN A 38 -1.60 -14.42 -1.72
CA ASN A 38 -1.25 -15.38 -0.68
C ASN A 38 0.09 -15.11 0.02
N SER A 39 0.96 -14.25 -0.51
CA SER A 39 2.35 -14.15 -0.06
C SER A 39 2.82 -12.74 0.33
N ASP A 40 1.92 -11.74 0.40
CA ASP A 40 2.20 -10.30 0.67
C ASP A 40 3.63 -9.88 0.24
N PRO A 41 3.93 -9.95 -1.06
CA PRO A 41 5.30 -9.80 -1.55
C PRO A 41 5.83 -8.39 -1.29
N SER A 42 7.05 -8.30 -0.79
CA SER A 42 7.76 -7.04 -0.52
C SER A 42 8.09 -6.25 -1.79
N CYS A 43 8.30 -6.95 -2.91
CA CYS A 43 8.62 -6.33 -4.19
C CYS A 43 8.31 -7.21 -5.40
N VAL A 44 8.28 -6.60 -6.60
CA VAL A 44 7.99 -7.30 -7.87
C VAL A 44 9.01 -8.41 -8.19
N LYS A 45 10.27 -8.27 -7.74
CA LYS A 45 11.29 -9.32 -7.90
C LYS A 45 10.94 -10.58 -7.12
N GLU A 46 10.33 -10.43 -5.95
CA GLU A 46 9.89 -11.56 -5.13
C GLU A 46 8.75 -12.30 -5.82
N ILE A 47 7.75 -11.57 -6.34
CA ILE A 47 6.66 -12.14 -7.14
C ILE A 47 7.22 -12.99 -8.30
N TYR A 48 8.22 -12.47 -9.01
CA TYR A 48 8.87 -13.21 -10.09
C TYR A 48 9.58 -14.48 -9.62
N ARG A 49 10.32 -14.42 -8.50
CA ARG A 49 11.00 -15.60 -7.93
C ARG A 49 10.01 -16.69 -7.57
N GLU A 50 8.89 -16.36 -6.94
CA GLU A 50 7.84 -17.33 -6.60
C GLU A 50 7.12 -17.84 -7.86
N ALA A 51 6.83 -16.98 -8.83
CA ALA A 51 6.17 -17.36 -10.07
C ALA A 51 6.97 -18.40 -10.87
N VAL A 52 8.29 -18.23 -10.97
CA VAL A 52 9.16 -19.17 -11.71
C VAL A 52 9.28 -20.53 -11.01
N LYS A 53 9.13 -20.59 -9.68
CA LYS A 53 9.07 -21.88 -8.95
C LYS A 53 7.82 -22.68 -9.33
N ILE A 54 6.71 -22.00 -9.67
CA ILE A 54 5.43 -22.62 -10.04
C ILE A 54 5.37 -22.90 -11.56
N ASP A 55 5.65 -21.90 -12.39
CA ASP A 55 5.69 -22.02 -13.85
C ASP A 55 6.92 -21.30 -14.43
N LYS A 56 7.88 -22.10 -14.92
CA LYS A 56 9.13 -21.62 -15.51
C LYS A 56 8.93 -20.81 -16.80
N ASN A 57 7.74 -20.85 -17.41
CA ASN A 57 7.42 -20.09 -18.61
C ASN A 57 6.98 -18.65 -18.29
N ILE A 58 6.80 -18.29 -17.01
CA ILE A 58 6.49 -16.94 -16.60
C ILE A 58 7.76 -16.09 -16.67
N GLY A 59 7.83 -15.22 -17.68
CA GLY A 59 8.90 -14.23 -17.78
C GLY A 59 8.68 -13.03 -16.87
N SER A 60 9.76 -12.34 -16.49
CA SER A 60 9.72 -11.13 -15.67
C SER A 60 8.81 -10.05 -16.26
N ALA A 61 8.85 -9.83 -17.58
CA ALA A 61 7.98 -8.88 -18.28
C ALA A 61 6.48 -9.20 -18.14
N THR A 62 6.11 -10.45 -17.93
CA THR A 62 4.71 -10.84 -17.68
C THR A 62 4.29 -10.42 -16.27
N VAL A 63 5.18 -10.59 -15.28
CA VAL A 63 4.94 -10.15 -13.90
C VAL A 63 4.78 -8.63 -13.84
N TYR A 64 5.72 -7.86 -14.39
CA TYR A 64 5.62 -6.39 -14.39
C TYR A 64 4.36 -5.88 -15.09
N ARG A 65 3.98 -6.46 -16.24
CA ARG A 65 2.73 -6.07 -16.91
C ARG A 65 1.50 -6.39 -16.06
N MET A 66 1.50 -7.53 -15.37
CA MET A 66 0.39 -7.91 -14.50
C MET A 66 0.26 -6.95 -13.32
N VAL A 67 1.38 -6.63 -12.65
CA VAL A 67 1.42 -5.66 -11.55
C VAL A 67 0.93 -4.30 -12.03
N ASN A 68 1.44 -3.77 -13.15
CA ASN A 68 0.96 -2.50 -13.70
C ASN A 68 -0.54 -2.53 -14.03
N THR A 69 -1.06 -3.63 -14.59
CA THR A 69 -2.50 -3.74 -14.89
C THR A 69 -3.32 -3.69 -13.60
N LEU A 70 -2.89 -4.40 -12.55
CA LEU A 70 -3.54 -4.39 -11.24
C LEU A 70 -3.47 -3.00 -10.58
N GLU A 71 -2.39 -2.25 -10.80
CA GLU A 71 -2.26 -0.85 -10.37
C GLU A 71 -3.22 0.07 -11.12
N GLU A 72 -3.30 -0.05 -12.45
CA GLU A 72 -4.16 0.77 -13.31
C GLU A 72 -5.65 0.62 -12.97
N ILE A 73 -6.08 -0.58 -12.58
CA ILE A 73 -7.46 -0.84 -12.13
C ILE A 73 -7.68 -0.53 -10.64
N GLY A 74 -6.64 -0.11 -9.91
CA GLY A 74 -6.71 0.25 -8.49
C GLY A 74 -6.81 -0.93 -7.52
N VAL A 75 -6.58 -2.17 -7.98
CA VAL A 75 -6.60 -3.36 -7.12
C VAL A 75 -5.38 -3.42 -6.21
N ILE A 76 -4.23 -2.99 -6.73
CA ILE A 76 -3.02 -2.82 -5.92
C ILE A 76 -2.56 -1.38 -6.03
N SER A 77 -2.03 -0.84 -4.94
CA SER A 77 -1.29 0.41 -5.00
C SER A 77 0.18 0.06 -4.93
N ARG A 78 1.01 0.68 -5.77
CA ARG A 78 2.46 0.66 -5.57
C ARG A 78 2.66 1.19 -4.16
N LYS A 79 3.17 0.36 -3.23
CA LYS A 79 3.58 0.82 -1.90
C LYS A 79 4.58 1.95 -2.18
N ASN A 80 4.12 3.20 -2.11
CA ASN A 80 5.02 4.33 -2.06
C ASN A 80 5.91 4.05 -0.86
N MET A 81 7.20 4.30 -1.01
CA MET A 81 8.26 4.00 -0.02
C MET A 81 7.95 4.49 1.41
N TYR A 82 6.92 5.33 1.55
CA TYR A 82 6.28 5.73 2.79
C TYR A 82 4.78 5.89 2.52
N GLN A 83 3.94 5.20 3.30
CA GLN A 83 2.53 5.49 3.41
C GLN A 83 2.35 6.36 4.66
N VAL A 84 1.85 7.58 4.47
CA VAL A 84 1.44 8.46 5.56
C VAL A 84 -0.02 8.13 5.83
N ASP A 85 -0.26 7.07 6.58
CA ASP A 85 -1.63 6.74 6.99
C ASP A 85 -2.04 7.67 8.12
N CYS A 86 -3.14 8.39 7.88
CA CYS A 86 -3.82 9.15 8.92
C CYS A 86 -5.14 8.51 9.34
N SER A 87 -5.42 7.31 8.83
CA SER A 87 -6.79 6.81 8.69
C SER A 87 -7.15 5.72 9.70
N THR A 88 -6.18 5.14 10.41
CA THR A 88 -6.43 3.94 11.20
C THR A 88 -5.69 4.00 12.53
N CYS A 89 -6.35 4.60 13.52
CA CYS A 89 -6.02 4.32 14.91
C CYS A 89 -6.48 2.88 15.22
N ASP A 90 -5.53 1.96 15.29
CA ASP A 90 -5.73 0.55 15.72
C ASP A 90 -6.01 0.49 17.24
N HIS A 91 -7.03 1.21 17.71
CA HIS A 91 -7.51 1.30 19.10
C HIS A 91 -6.44 1.72 20.14
N ARG A 92 -5.46 2.56 19.75
CA ARG A 92 -4.40 3.07 20.63
C ARG A 92 -4.58 4.52 21.08
N CYS A 93 -5.81 5.04 21.11
CA CYS A 93 -6.07 6.33 21.75
C CYS A 93 -6.63 6.12 23.16
N PRO A 94 -6.24 6.96 24.13
CA PRO A 94 -6.70 6.86 25.52
C PRO A 94 -8.12 7.44 25.74
N ASP A 95 -8.81 7.86 24.68
CA ASP A 95 -10.19 8.34 24.75
C ASP A 95 -11.17 7.16 24.91
N ASP A 96 -11.96 7.20 25.98
CA ASP A 96 -12.99 6.20 26.31
C ASP A 96 -14.12 6.12 25.26
N ASP A 97 -14.24 7.12 24.36
CA ASP A 97 -15.26 7.21 23.31
C ASP A 97 -14.78 6.70 21.93
N CYS A 98 -13.59 6.12 21.83
CA CYS A 98 -13.08 5.54 20.58
C CYS A 98 -13.70 4.16 20.30
N ASP A 99 -14.82 4.13 19.59
CA ASP A 99 -15.43 2.89 19.09
C ASP A 99 -14.87 2.44 17.72
N SER A 100 -15.34 1.28 17.26
CA SER A 100 -14.96 0.65 15.99
C SER A 100 -15.39 1.43 14.73
N ASN A 101 -16.01 2.60 14.88
CA ASN A 101 -16.56 3.42 13.80
C ASN A 101 -15.86 4.78 13.66
N CYS A 102 -14.73 4.99 14.33
CA CYS A 102 -13.93 6.20 14.20
C CYS A 102 -13.30 6.29 12.78
N MET A 103 -13.89 7.11 11.89
CA MET A 103 -13.35 7.41 10.55
C MET A 103 -12.14 8.36 10.57
N GLY A 104 -11.34 8.35 11.64
CA GLY A 104 -10.15 9.21 11.75
C GLY A 104 -10.43 10.69 12.03
N SER A 105 -11.63 11.04 12.51
CA SER A 105 -12.02 12.42 12.84
C SER A 105 -11.81 12.81 14.32
N CYS A 106 -11.09 11.99 15.10
CA CYS A 106 -10.79 12.31 16.50
C CYS A 106 -9.63 13.31 16.62
N SER A 107 -9.63 14.18 17.63
CA SER A 107 -8.62 15.25 17.79
C SER A 107 -7.18 14.73 17.89
N GLU A 108 -6.97 13.49 18.36
CA GLU A 108 -5.64 12.85 18.35
C GLU A 108 -5.31 12.10 17.05
N CYS A 109 -6.33 11.60 16.35
CA CYS A 109 -6.22 11.01 15.01
C CYS A 109 -5.82 12.07 13.98
N GLU A 110 -6.16 13.33 14.23
CA GLU A 110 -5.72 14.47 13.42
C GLU A 110 -4.26 14.87 13.65
N THR A 111 -3.55 14.33 14.64
CA THR A 111 -2.19 14.82 15.00
C THR A 111 -1.07 13.80 14.84
N LYS A 112 -1.37 12.50 14.80
CA LYS A 112 -0.35 11.44 14.73
C LYS A 112 -0.33 10.76 13.36
N ILE A 113 0.88 10.49 12.87
CA ILE A 113 1.18 9.89 11.58
C ILE A 113 2.00 8.63 11.80
N VAL A 114 1.62 7.54 11.14
CA VAL A 114 2.43 6.32 11.10
C VAL A 114 3.29 6.34 9.86
N ILE A 115 4.61 6.22 10.04
CA ILE A 115 5.58 5.99 8.97
C ILE A 115 6.01 4.53 9.04
N THR A 116 5.86 3.80 7.94
CA THR A 116 6.41 2.45 7.80
C THR A 116 7.67 2.54 6.93
N LEU A 117 8.79 2.06 7.47
CA LEU A 117 10.09 2.00 6.78
C LEU A 117 10.18 0.74 5.90
N ASP A 118 11.25 0.64 5.12
CA ASP A 118 11.51 -0.46 4.20
C ASP A 118 11.79 -1.81 4.88
N ASP A 119 12.14 -1.80 6.16
CA ASP A 119 12.34 -2.98 7.02
C ASP A 119 11.09 -3.34 7.86
N ASP A 120 9.93 -2.82 7.47
CA ASP A 120 8.65 -2.94 8.19
C ASP A 120 8.62 -2.30 9.59
N THR A 121 9.66 -1.53 9.97
CA THR A 121 9.65 -0.75 11.21
C THR A 121 8.59 0.33 11.13
N LYS A 122 7.70 0.35 12.12
CA LYS A 122 6.65 1.37 12.26
C LYS A 122 7.08 2.43 13.26
N MET A 123 7.06 3.68 12.82
CA MET A 123 7.33 4.85 13.64
C MET A 123 6.06 5.69 13.73
N VAL A 124 5.73 6.18 14.93
CA VAL A 124 4.62 7.12 15.12
C VAL A 124 5.22 8.47 15.44
N ILE A 125 4.92 9.46 14.60
CA ILE A 125 5.37 10.85 14.79
C ILE A 125 4.18 11.80 14.73
N GLU A 126 4.35 13.01 15.25
CA GLU A 126 3.33 14.04 15.12
C GLU A 126 3.34 14.69 13.72
N ARG A 127 2.21 15.27 13.28
CA ARG A 127 2.15 16.07 12.04
C ARG A 127 3.15 17.22 12.03
N THR A 128 3.35 17.85 13.20
CA THR A 128 4.30 18.95 13.37
C THR A 128 5.74 18.47 13.18
N GLU A 129 6.04 17.23 13.60
CA GLU A 129 7.32 16.58 13.42
C GLU A 129 7.54 16.18 11.96
N LEU A 130 6.52 15.65 11.28
CA LEU A 130 6.59 15.37 9.84
C LEU A 130 6.87 16.64 9.05
N GLN A 131 6.20 17.76 9.37
CA GLN A 131 6.43 19.03 8.70
C GLN A 131 7.89 19.48 8.84
N LYS A 132 8.47 19.39 10.04
CA LYS A 132 9.88 19.72 10.28
C LYS A 132 10.82 18.80 9.50
N LEU A 133 10.53 17.50 9.45
CA LEU A 133 11.33 16.54 8.68
C LEU A 133 11.29 16.85 7.17
N LEU A 134 10.12 17.20 6.64
CA LEU A 134 9.98 17.58 5.23
C LEU A 134 10.70 18.90 4.92
N GLU A 135 10.56 19.91 5.77
CA GLU A 135 11.28 21.19 5.63
C GLU A 135 12.80 20.95 5.65
N ALA A 136 13.31 20.23 6.64
CA ALA A 136 14.72 19.88 6.74
C ALA A 136 15.21 19.08 5.53
N GLY A 137 14.41 18.12 5.04
CA GLY A 137 14.73 17.32 3.85
C GLY A 137 14.73 18.13 2.55
N LEU A 138 13.78 19.06 2.37
CA LEU A 138 13.73 19.94 1.20
C LEU A 138 14.89 20.93 1.17
N HIS A 139 15.31 21.43 2.34
CA HIS A 139 16.52 22.23 2.48
C HIS A 139 17.80 21.41 2.21
N ALA A 140 17.91 20.23 2.81
CA ALA A 140 19.08 19.35 2.63
C ALA A 140 19.25 18.88 1.18
N THR A 141 18.16 18.70 0.44
CA THR A 141 18.18 18.31 -0.97
C THR A 141 18.30 19.50 -1.94
N GLY A 142 18.34 20.73 -1.43
CA GLY A 142 18.46 21.95 -2.22
C GLY A 142 17.25 22.27 -3.11
N LYS A 143 16.12 21.57 -2.91
CA LYS A 143 14.88 21.78 -3.68
C LYS A 143 14.16 23.06 -3.28
N VAL A 144 14.45 23.57 -2.08
CA VAL A 144 13.88 24.79 -1.51
C VAL A 144 15.01 25.67 -1.00
N LYS A 145 14.99 26.95 -1.35
CA LYS A 145 15.86 28.00 -0.77
C LYS A 145 15.20 28.55 0.51
N GLU A 146 16.00 29.13 1.40
CA GLU A 146 15.55 29.66 2.70
C GLU A 146 14.28 30.53 2.54
N ASP A 147 13.30 30.28 3.42
CA ASP A 147 11.99 30.95 3.59
C ASP A 147 10.73 30.40 2.87
N ILE A 148 10.68 29.15 2.41
CA ILE A 148 9.43 28.54 1.93
C ILE A 148 8.85 27.58 2.98
N ARG A 149 7.69 27.95 3.55
CA ARG A 149 6.90 27.09 4.45
C ARG A 149 5.99 26.16 3.65
N ILE A 150 5.89 24.90 4.08
CA ILE A 150 4.92 23.96 3.52
C ILE A 150 3.52 24.36 4.02
N THR A 151 2.67 24.87 3.13
CA THR A 151 1.31 25.33 3.49
C THR A 151 0.24 24.26 3.32
N ARG A 152 0.47 23.28 2.43
CA ARG A 152 -0.46 22.18 2.17
C ARG A 152 0.32 20.96 1.67
N LEU A 153 0.02 19.80 2.25
CA LEU A 153 0.39 18.51 1.68
C LEU A 153 -0.83 18.01 0.89
N ALA A 154 -0.65 17.74 -0.41
CA ALA A 154 -1.64 17.01 -1.18
C ALA A 154 -1.43 15.52 -0.90
N MET A 155 -2.43 14.90 -0.26
CA MET A 155 -2.53 13.45 -0.07
C MET A 155 -3.51 12.89 -1.09
#